data_AF-A0A2T2RM63-F1
#
_entry.id   AF-A0A2T2RM63-F1
#
_cell.length_a   1.000
_cell.length_b   1.000
_cell.length_c   1.000
_cell.angle_alpha   90.00
_cell.angle_beta   90.00
_cell.angle_gamma   90.00
#
_symmetry.space_group_name_H-M   'P 1'
#
loop_
_entity.id
_entity.type
_entity.pdbx_description
1 polymer ?
#
loop_
_entity_poly.entity_id
_entity_poly.type
_entity_poly.pdbx_seq_one_letter_code
_entity_poly.pdbx_strand_id
1 'polypeptide(L)' 'MLKAVIFDLDGTLVDSVSLHAQPWQVAFKEHGYYIPYEQLRKQIGKGGHQSMSEKNKV' A
#
# COMPACT_ATOMS: atom_id res chain seq x y z
N MET A 1 -13.47 7.28 -31.56
CA MET A 1 -12.67 6.06 -31.29
C MET A 1 -11.76 6.32 -30.10
N LEU A 2 -11.65 5.35 -29.19
CA LEU A 2 -10.65 5.35 -28.12
C LEU A 2 -9.25 5.20 -28.75
N LYS A 3 -8.27 6.01 -28.34
CA LYS A 3 -6.92 6.02 -28.93
C LYS A 3 -5.87 5.33 -28.06
N ALA A 4 -6.03 5.37 -26.74
CA ALA A 4 -5.13 4.71 -25.80
C ALA A 4 -5.85 4.52 -24.45
N VAL A 5 -5.34 3.56 -23.67
CA VAL A 5 -5.68 3.36 -22.26
C VAL A 5 -4.37 3.19 -21.49
N ILE A 6 -4.29 3.84 -20.33
CA ILE A 6 -3.17 3.71 -19.40
C ILE A 6 -3.68 2.91 -18.21
N PHE A 7 -2.87 1.94 -17.78
CA PHE A 7 -3.15 1.10 -16.62
C PHE A 7 -2.08 1.34 -15.56
N ASP A 8 -2.52 1.31 -14.31
CA ASP A 8 -1.63 1.10 -13.17
C ASP A 8 -1.15 -0.36 -13.14
N LEU A 9 -0.14 -0.67 -12.35
CA LEU A 9 0.43 -2.01 -12.25
C LEU A 9 -0.20 -2.79 -11.08
N ASP A 10 0.02 -2.31 -9.86
CA ASP A 10 -0.27 -3.05 -8.63
C ASP A 10 -1.76 -3.08 -8.33
N GLY A 11 -2.34 -4.27 -8.25
CA GLY A 11 -3.79 -4.46 -8.09
C GLY A 11 -4.62 -4.11 -9.33
N THR A 12 -3.99 -3.68 -10.43
CA THR A 12 -4.65 -3.42 -11.71
C THR A 12 -4.29 -4.48 -12.76
N LEU A 13 -3.00 -4.57 -13.12
CA LEU A 13 -2.50 -5.59 -14.05
C LEU A 13 -1.95 -6.83 -13.32
N VAL A 14 -1.49 -6.65 -12.08
CA VAL A 14 -0.86 -7.71 -11.29
C VAL A 14 -1.50 -7.77 -9.90
N ASP A 15 -1.91 -8.95 -9.43
CA ASP A 15 -2.37 -9.15 -8.05
C ASP A 15 -1.19 -9.18 -7.06
N SER A 16 -0.60 -8.01 -6.83
CA SER A 16 0.61 -7.82 -6.02
C SER A 16 0.32 -7.16 -4.66
N VAL A 17 -0.90 -6.65 -4.43
CA VAL A 17 -1.24 -5.83 -3.24
C VAL A 17 -0.91 -6.55 -1.93
N SER A 18 -1.19 -7.85 -1.85
CA SER A 18 -0.87 -8.66 -0.68
C SER A 18 0.63 -8.68 -0.37
N LEU A 19 1.41 -8.85 -1.44
CA LEU A 19 2.85 -9.03 -1.39
C LEU A 19 3.56 -7.72 -1.05
N HIS A 20 2.99 -6.58 -1.42
CA HIS A 20 3.48 -5.28 -0.97
C HIS A 20 3.12 -4.97 0.49
N ALA A 21 1.94 -5.38 0.96
CA ALA A 21 1.48 -5.06 2.32
C ALA A 21 2.22 -5.85 3.43
N GLN A 22 2.60 -7.11 3.15
CA GLN A 22 3.25 -7.99 4.14
C GLN A 22 4.60 -7.47 4.64
N PRO A 23 5.55 -7.05 3.78
CA PRO A 23 6.83 -6.49 4.21
C PRO A 23 6.67 -5.24 5.08
N TRP A 24 5.70 -4.38 4.77
CA TRP A 24 5.41 -3.21 5.60
C TRP A 24 4.98 -3.61 7.01
N GLN A 25 4.14 -4.65 7.15
CA GLN A 25 3.72 -5.13 8.46
C GLN A 25 4.92 -5.61 9.30
N VAL A 26 5.88 -6.29 8.68
CA VAL A 26 7.13 -6.71 9.33
C VAL A 26 7.95 -5.49 9.74
N ALA A 27 8.20 -4.57 8.81
CA ALA A 27 9.00 -3.36 9.07
C ALA A 27 8.41 -2.50 10.20
N PHE A 28 7.08 -2.34 10.24
CA PHE A 28 6.41 -1.62 11.33
C PHE A 28 6.58 -2.31 12.68
N LYS A 29 6.40 -3.64 12.69
CA LYS A 29 6.54 -4.44 13.91
C LYS A 29 7.97 -4.37 14.47
N GLU A 30 8.99 -4.39 13.61
CA GLU A 30 10.40 -4.24 14.02
C GLU A 30 10.69 -2.89 14.69
N HIS A 31 9.91 -1.86 14.36
CA HIS A 31 10.02 -0.53 14.97
C HIS A 31 9.02 -0.29 16.11
N GLY A 32 8.35 -1.35 16.60
CA GLY A 32 7.43 -1.27 17.74
C GLY A 32 6.01 -0.79 17.38
N TYR A 33 5.66 -0.68 16.10
CA TYR A 33 4.33 -0.28 15.65
C TYR A 33 3.50 -1.50 15.24
N TYR A 34 2.37 -1.71 15.91
CA TYR A 34 1.38 -2.67 15.45
C TYR A 34 0.33 -1.98 14.58
N ILE A 35 0.40 -2.23 13.27
CA ILE A 35 -0.61 -1.75 12.32
C ILE A 35 -1.35 -2.95 11.75
N PRO A 36 -2.70 -3.00 11.83
CA PRO A 36 -3.48 -4.07 11.23
C PRO A 36 -3.18 -4.24 9.74
N TYR A 37 -3.07 -5.49 9.29
CA TYR A 37 -2.76 -5.82 7.90
C TYR A 37 -3.73 -5.16 6.89
N GLU A 38 -5.02 -5.18 7.19
CA GLU A 38 -6.05 -4.55 6.36
C GLU A 38 -5.89 -3.03 6.25
N GLN A 39 -5.36 -2.38 7.29
CA GLN A 39 -5.04 -0.97 7.23
C GLN A 39 -3.82 -0.74 6.32
N LEU A 40 -2.79 -1.59 6.38
CA LEU A 40 -1.62 -1.50 5.50
C LEU A 40 -1.95 -1.78 4.04
N ARG A 41 -2.79 -2.79 3.74
CA ARG A 41 -3.26 -3.08 2.38
C ARG A 41 -3.87 -1.86 1.71
N LYS A 42 -4.68 -1.09 2.46
CA LYS A 42 -5.33 0.14 1.95
C LYS A 42 -4.36 1.29 1.67
N GLN A 43 -3.10 1.17 2.07
CA GLN A 43 -2.06 2.18 1.81
C GLN A 43 -1.20 1.84 0.58
N ILE A 44 -1.35 0.64 0.00
CA ILE A 44 -0.64 0.24 -1.22
C ILE A 44 -1.20 1.01 -2.42
N GLY A 45 -0.32 1.45 -3.32
CA GLY A 45 -0.69 2.30 -4.47
C GLY A 45 -0.82 3.80 -4.14
N LYS A 46 -0.85 4.18 -2.85
CA LYS A 46 -0.73 5.59 -2.44
C LYS A 46 0.73 6.04 -2.50
N GLY A 47 0.97 7.29 -2.89
CA GLY A 47 2.33 7.86 -2.87
C GLY A 47 2.93 7.82 -1.46
N GLY A 48 4.20 7.43 -1.32
CA GLY A 48 4.83 7.16 -0.01
C GLY A 48 4.74 8.29 1.01
N HIS A 49 4.72 9.55 0.56
CA HIS A 49 4.51 10.72 1.42
C HIS A 49 3.10 10.74 2.06
N GLN A 50 2.06 10.40 1.29
CA GLN A 50 0.68 10.33 1.80
C GLN A 50 0.55 9.22 2.84
N SER A 51 1.07 8.03 2.54
CA SER A 51 1.01 6.85 3.42
C SER A 51 1.73 7.06 4.76
N MET A 52 2.81 7.86 4.80
CA MET A 52 3.53 8.17 6.04
C MET A 52 2.82 9.23 6.91
N SER A 53 2.11 10.18 6.30
CA SER A 53 1.44 11.28 7.00
C SER A 53 0.19 10.86 7.77
N GLU A 54 -0.47 9.76 7.36
CA GLU A 54 -1.69 9.24 8.00
C GLU A 54 -1.42 8.48 9.31
N LYS A 55 -0.14 8.21 9.66
CA LYS A 55 0.26 7.49 10.88
C LYS A 55 -0.11 8.20 12.18
N ASN A 56 -0.40 9.50 12.13
CA ASN A 56 -0.72 10.32 13.31
C ASN A 56 -2.23 10.36 13.65
N LYS A 57 -3.06 9.51 13.04
CA LYS A 57 -4.51 9.48 13.25
C LYS A 57 -5.04 8.19 13.90
N VAL A 58 -4.16 7.26 14.28
CA VAL A 58 -4.52 6.00 14.94
C VAL A 58 -3.72 5.86 16.23
#